data_AF-A0A1L3I7J2-F1
#
_entry.id   AF-A0A1L3I7J2-F1
#
_cell.length_a   1.000
_cell.length_b   1.000
_cell.length_c   1.000
_cell.angle_alpha   90.00
_cell.angle_beta   90.00
_cell.angle_gamma   90.00
#
_symmetry.space_group_name_H-M   'P 1'
#
loop_
_entity.id
_entity.type
_entity.pdbx_description
1 polymer ?
#
loop_
_entity_poly.entity_id
_entity_poly.type
_entity_poly.pdbx_seq_one_letter_code
_entity_poly.pdbx_strand_id
1 'polypeptide(L)'
;MFSKLLKTTLAASVLATSGAAPAVADNLGAALVGSIIGGVIVNEAHKNRARKQPVTRKRTYSPARAQNRETQTSLNYFGFPAGSPDGVMGRKSRNAVAQYQGHMGFPATGQLTQYERDFLVSSYSRAQIGGPQVIKAMQGPNGVRGLLRTWRDEATGARSASTGGYGNYGGLPREVSEAVDEIAASADPSAEQLLQRSGFMQLADLNGDGKNDYMIDTSVSGSSFWCGASHCSVMVFASTPQGYQRNDFMARGVTTANFSCHQGSCRMSDAPLGGTVQAGAIPTPTQTPAPGGTVLASAPQAVAPAPAPAPVPVGLAGIQLFQQAAPAATSASLTSHCSKISLLTSSNGGYMTVADLRDPELALGEQFCLTRSYAINTGEALVAKVQGVSQAQVDSQCDAFGPAVQPYLAKLGTTDSATLISEVQKFVLHSNMSIEQLSNTAGICLFSGYRRDNMDVALGAALIMVGVGQRPYGELIGHHLAQGFGVAKSPEQAQSWYQTAVAALDGGADAVFAPGQPERIALIKAASAGLTGGLVQPVPASSTAAALPSFSTD
;
A
#
# COMPACT_ATOMS: atom_id res chain seq x y z
N MET A 1 -3.70 64.15 -28.33
CA MET A 1 -3.21 64.78 -29.56
C MET A 1 -1.70 64.69 -29.58
N PHE A 2 -1.15 64.18 -30.69
CA PHE A 2 0.17 64.44 -31.30
C PHE A 2 1.33 64.83 -30.36
N SER A 3 2.51 64.22 -30.36
CA SER A 3 3.32 63.75 -31.50
C SER A 3 4.50 62.93 -30.95
N LYS A 4 4.77 61.73 -31.47
CA LYS A 4 5.87 61.39 -32.41
C LYS A 4 7.29 61.63 -31.87
N LEU A 5 8.08 60.58 -31.62
CA LEU A 5 8.83 59.74 -32.59
C LEU A 5 9.92 60.51 -33.33
N LEU A 6 11.18 60.04 -33.20
CA LEU A 6 12.12 59.61 -34.25
C LEU A 6 13.46 59.30 -33.54
N LYS A 7 13.89 58.03 -33.40
CA LYS A 7 14.63 57.20 -34.38
C LYS A 7 15.72 57.96 -35.14
N THR A 8 16.98 57.67 -34.83
CA THR A 8 18.02 57.34 -35.83
C THR A 8 19.22 56.63 -35.18
N THR A 9 19.59 55.53 -35.80
CA THR A 9 20.77 54.68 -35.62
C THR A 9 22.05 55.37 -36.10
N LEU A 10 23.18 55.17 -35.40
CA LEU A 10 24.50 55.16 -36.02
C LEU A 10 25.43 54.20 -35.26
N ALA A 11 26.00 53.23 -35.98
CA ALA A 11 27.05 52.37 -35.52
C ALA A 11 28.40 53.10 -35.64
N ALA A 12 29.23 53.04 -34.59
CA ALA A 12 30.66 53.31 -34.66
C ALA A 12 31.38 52.43 -33.63
N SER A 13 32.22 51.53 -34.13
CA SER A 13 33.07 50.61 -33.39
C SER A 13 34.45 51.23 -33.13
N VAL A 14 34.89 51.35 -31.87
CA VAL A 14 36.29 51.50 -31.47
C VAL A 14 36.54 50.87 -30.07
N LEU A 15 37.32 49.79 -30.09
CA LEU A 15 38.39 49.33 -29.18
C LEU A 15 38.26 49.41 -27.62
N ALA A 16 38.23 48.20 -27.05
CA ALA A 16 39.05 47.67 -25.94
C ALA A 16 39.16 48.42 -24.60
N THR A 17 38.69 47.78 -23.52
CA THR A 17 39.57 47.20 -22.48
C THR A 17 38.78 46.34 -21.47
N SER A 18 39.54 45.44 -20.86
CA SER A 18 39.25 44.22 -20.08
C SER A 18 38.48 44.37 -18.77
N GLY A 19 37.71 43.32 -18.43
CA GLY A 19 37.40 42.95 -17.05
C GLY A 19 36.14 42.08 -16.88
N ALA A 20 36.24 40.75 -17.07
CA ALA A 20 35.20 39.83 -16.63
C ALA A 20 35.82 38.52 -16.10
N ALA A 21 35.44 38.17 -14.87
CA ALA A 21 35.71 36.93 -14.16
C ALA A 21 34.92 35.74 -14.76
N PRO A 22 35.29 34.48 -14.48
CA PRO A 22 34.93 33.36 -15.35
C PRO A 22 33.54 32.80 -15.05
N ALA A 23 32.76 32.61 -16.11
CA ALA A 23 31.70 31.61 -16.18
C ALA A 23 32.33 30.33 -16.77
N VAL A 24 32.23 29.22 -16.05
CA VAL A 24 32.69 27.91 -16.51
C VAL A 24 31.49 27.23 -17.18
N ALA A 25 31.59 27.02 -18.48
CA ALA A 25 30.71 26.16 -19.26
C ALA A 25 31.56 25.07 -19.94
N ASP A 26 30.96 23.89 -20.01
CA ASP A 26 31.51 22.62 -20.48
C ASP A 26 32.15 22.68 -21.88
N ASN A 27 33.20 21.88 -22.07
CA ASN A 27 33.67 21.51 -23.41
C ASN A 27 33.80 19.99 -23.52
N LEU A 28 32.82 19.43 -24.21
CA LEU A 28 32.84 18.19 -24.95
C LEU A 28 33.55 18.43 -26.30
N GLY A 29 34.50 17.58 -26.70
CA GLY A 29 34.83 17.40 -28.12
C GLY A 29 36.30 17.47 -28.54
N ALA A 30 36.91 16.28 -28.59
CA ALA A 30 37.75 15.74 -29.67
C ALA A 30 39.06 16.42 -30.15
N ALA A 31 40.09 15.56 -30.13
CA ALA A 31 41.18 15.40 -31.10
C ALA A 31 42.36 16.41 -31.10
N LEU A 32 43.54 15.93 -30.68
CA LEU A 32 44.67 15.81 -31.62
C LEU A 32 45.78 14.87 -31.12
N VAL A 33 46.32 14.16 -32.10
CA VAL A 33 47.39 13.16 -32.11
C VAL A 33 48.77 13.81 -31.88
N GLY A 34 49.72 13.09 -31.26
CA GLY A 34 51.15 13.41 -31.45
C GLY A 34 52.08 13.09 -30.28
N SER A 35 52.50 11.83 -30.20
CA SER A 35 53.73 11.28 -29.60
C SER A 35 54.93 12.22 -29.45
N ILE A 36 55.69 12.09 -28.35
CA ILE A 36 57.15 11.83 -28.35
C ILE A 36 57.54 11.07 -27.06
N ILE A 37 58.43 10.12 -27.30
CA ILE A 37 59.07 9.11 -26.43
C ILE A 37 60.15 9.77 -25.55
N GLY A 38 60.36 9.25 -24.34
CA GLY A 38 61.51 9.63 -23.52
C GLY A 38 61.59 8.92 -22.17
N GLY A 39 61.78 7.61 -22.18
CA GLY A 39 62.14 6.85 -20.98
C GLY A 39 63.62 7.03 -20.64
N VAL A 40 63.90 7.41 -19.40
CA VAL A 40 65.17 7.13 -18.73
C VAL A 40 64.87 6.65 -17.31
N ILE A 41 65.24 5.40 -17.07
CA ILE A 41 65.40 4.78 -15.75
C ILE A 41 66.81 5.18 -15.27
N VAL A 42 66.97 5.61 -14.02
CA VAL A 42 67.89 5.02 -13.02
C VAL A 42 67.64 5.65 -11.64
N ASN A 43 67.53 4.73 -10.68
CA ASN A 43 67.40 4.78 -9.22
C ASN A 43 68.68 5.40 -8.56
N GLU A 44 68.67 6.14 -7.46
CA GLU A 44 68.49 5.71 -6.06
C GLU A 44 68.83 6.89 -5.12
N ALA A 45 68.43 6.73 -3.85
CA ALA A 45 69.08 7.27 -2.65
C ALA A 45 68.78 8.71 -2.21
N HIS A 46 67.63 8.90 -1.54
CA HIS A 46 67.63 9.55 -0.23
C HIS A 46 66.64 8.83 0.71
N LYS A 47 67.20 8.01 1.59
CA LYS A 47 66.53 7.38 2.74
C LYS A 47 66.20 8.43 3.82
N ASN A 48 65.14 8.11 4.57
CA ASN A 48 64.81 8.58 5.93
C ASN A 48 63.97 9.86 6.08
N ARG A 49 62.68 9.73 5.75
CA ARG A 49 61.58 10.19 6.62
C ARG A 49 60.33 9.35 6.32
N ALA A 50 60.13 8.30 7.12
CA ALA A 50 58.96 7.43 7.04
C ALA A 50 57.69 8.20 7.45
N ARG A 51 57.10 8.92 6.50
CA ARG A 51 55.68 9.29 6.54
C ARG A 51 54.88 8.01 6.39
N LYS A 52 54.22 7.58 7.47
CA LYS A 52 53.20 6.52 7.43
C LYS A 52 52.10 6.97 6.47
N GLN A 53 52.09 6.42 5.26
CA GLN A 53 50.94 6.59 4.37
C GLN A 53 49.75 5.83 4.96
N PRO A 54 48.55 6.45 5.06
CA PRO A 54 47.36 5.71 5.42
C PRO A 54 47.06 4.75 4.27
N VAL A 55 47.28 3.46 4.50
CA VAL A 55 46.76 2.41 3.62
C VAL A 55 45.24 2.45 3.77
N THR A 56 44.56 3.19 2.88
CA THR A 56 43.12 3.05 2.68
C THR A 56 42.89 1.65 2.14
N ARG A 57 42.76 0.67 3.05
CA ARG A 57 42.21 -0.64 2.73
C ARG A 57 40.84 -0.37 2.10
N LYS A 58 40.74 -0.54 0.78
CA LYS A 58 39.44 -0.65 0.09
C LYS A 58 38.65 -1.70 0.89
N ARG A 59 37.62 -1.27 1.60
CA ARG A 59 36.71 -2.17 2.32
C ARG A 59 36.04 -3.02 1.27
N THR A 60 36.53 -4.24 1.06
CA THR A 60 35.88 -5.22 0.19
C THR A 60 34.46 -5.44 0.72
N TYR A 61 33.48 -4.97 -0.05
CA TYR A 61 32.07 -5.23 0.18
C TYR A 61 31.84 -6.71 -0.08
N SER A 62 31.71 -7.51 0.98
CA SER A 62 31.29 -8.90 0.83
C SER A 62 29.76 -8.98 0.92
N PRO A 63 29.08 -9.65 -0.03
CA PRO A 63 27.64 -9.91 0.05
C PRO A 63 27.23 -10.52 1.39
N ALA A 64 28.07 -11.38 1.97
CA ALA A 64 27.86 -11.95 3.30
C ALA A 64 27.83 -10.90 4.43
N ARG A 65 28.64 -9.84 4.37
CA ARG A 65 28.58 -8.75 5.36
C ARG A 65 27.31 -7.93 5.22
N ALA A 66 26.80 -7.75 3.99
CA ALA A 66 25.54 -7.06 3.76
C ALA A 66 24.37 -7.85 4.36
N GLN A 67 24.30 -9.16 4.08
CA GLN A 67 23.31 -10.06 4.67
C GLN A 67 23.36 -10.09 6.21
N ASN A 68 24.58 -10.09 6.78
CA ASN A 68 24.75 -10.05 8.23
C ASN A 68 24.28 -8.72 8.83
N ARG A 69 24.53 -7.58 8.17
CA ARG A 69 24.03 -6.27 8.62
C ARG A 69 22.51 -6.23 8.64
N GLU A 70 21.89 -6.78 7.61
CA GLU A 70 20.44 -6.90 7.52
C GLU A 70 19.89 -7.74 8.69
N THR A 71 20.48 -8.91 8.93
CA THR A 71 20.14 -9.76 10.09
C THR A 71 20.29 -9.03 11.42
N GLN A 72 21.42 -8.35 11.66
CA GLN A 72 21.65 -7.57 12.88
C GLN A 72 20.62 -6.45 13.03
N THR A 73 20.24 -5.79 11.93
CA THR A 73 19.22 -4.73 11.91
C THR A 73 17.85 -5.29 12.28
N SER A 74 17.43 -6.40 11.66
CA SER A 74 16.16 -7.06 11.94
C SER A 74 16.08 -7.56 13.39
N LEU A 75 17.14 -8.19 13.89
CA LEU A 75 17.23 -8.62 15.30
C LEU A 75 17.02 -7.44 16.24
N ASN A 76 17.76 -6.35 16.03
CA ASN A 76 17.65 -5.16 16.88
C ASN A 76 16.24 -4.54 16.84
N TYR A 77 15.61 -4.49 15.66
CA TYR A 77 14.24 -3.96 15.52
C TYR A 77 13.25 -4.75 16.36
N PHE A 78 13.31 -6.09 16.33
CA PHE A 78 12.46 -6.94 17.15
C PHE A 78 12.92 -7.01 18.62
N GLY A 79 13.85 -6.17 19.06
CA GLY A 79 14.28 -6.13 20.45
C GLY A 79 15.17 -7.29 20.88
N PHE A 80 15.82 -7.97 19.92
CA PHE A 80 16.92 -8.90 20.18
C PHE A 80 18.26 -8.16 20.00
N PRO A 81 18.97 -7.80 21.09
CA PRO A 81 20.12 -6.89 21.04
C PRO A 81 21.35 -7.53 20.37
N ALA A 82 21.49 -7.33 19.06
CA ALA A 82 22.58 -7.90 18.24
C ALA A 82 23.86 -7.03 18.24
N GLY A 83 23.80 -5.81 18.77
CA GLY A 83 24.87 -4.80 18.70
C GLY A 83 24.76 -3.93 17.44
N SER A 84 25.81 -3.17 17.12
CA SER A 84 25.82 -2.34 15.92
C SER A 84 25.73 -3.20 14.64
N PRO A 85 24.89 -2.86 13.66
CA PRO A 85 24.81 -3.56 12.38
C PRO A 85 26.06 -3.36 11.50
N ASP A 86 27.16 -4.02 11.85
CA ASP A 86 28.48 -3.92 11.21
C ASP A 86 28.78 -5.07 10.22
N GLY A 87 27.91 -6.08 10.17
CA GLY A 87 28.02 -7.26 9.33
C GLY A 87 28.94 -8.35 9.90
N VAL A 88 29.39 -8.21 11.15
CA VAL A 88 30.24 -9.16 11.85
C VAL A 88 29.43 -9.92 12.90
N MET A 89 29.20 -11.22 12.66
CA MET A 89 28.42 -12.09 13.55
C MET A 89 29.22 -12.52 14.79
N GLY A 90 29.45 -11.56 15.70
CA GLY A 90 30.14 -11.76 16.96
C GLY A 90 29.26 -12.34 18.07
N ARG A 91 29.78 -12.37 19.30
CA ARG A 91 29.08 -12.94 20.47
C ARG A 91 27.70 -12.30 20.72
N LYS A 92 27.57 -10.99 20.57
CA LYS A 92 26.28 -10.28 20.75
C LYS A 92 25.24 -10.72 19.72
N SER A 93 25.60 -10.76 18.45
CA SER A 93 24.68 -11.19 17.38
C SER A 93 24.29 -12.66 17.54
N ARG A 94 25.21 -13.55 17.92
CA ARG A 94 24.89 -14.96 18.22
C ARG A 94 23.95 -15.12 19.43
N ASN A 95 24.14 -14.31 20.47
CA ASN A 95 23.22 -14.29 21.62
C ASN A 95 21.83 -13.79 21.22
N ALA A 96 21.75 -12.74 20.39
CA ALA A 96 20.48 -12.23 19.87
C ALA A 96 19.75 -13.27 18.99
N VAL A 97 20.50 -14.02 18.16
CA VAL A 97 19.97 -15.14 17.41
C VAL A 97 19.39 -16.22 18.34
N ALA A 98 20.12 -16.60 19.39
CA ALA A 98 19.62 -17.60 20.35
C ALA A 98 18.34 -17.13 21.08
N GLN A 99 18.23 -15.84 21.39
CA GLN A 99 17.02 -15.25 21.98
C GLN A 99 15.85 -15.24 20.99
N TYR A 100 16.11 -14.88 19.74
CA TYR A 100 15.13 -14.96 18.66
C TYR A 100 14.63 -16.39 18.46
N GLN A 101 15.55 -17.37 18.39
CA GLN A 101 15.22 -18.79 18.30
C GLN A 101 14.36 -19.26 19.48
N GLY A 102 14.76 -18.92 20.72
CA GLY A 102 13.97 -19.21 21.91
C GLY A 102 12.58 -18.55 21.88
N HIS A 103 12.49 -17.31 21.38
CA HIS A 103 11.21 -16.65 21.17
C HIS A 103 10.37 -17.34 20.09
N MET A 104 10.99 -17.91 19.07
CA MET A 104 10.25 -18.63 18.03
C MET A 104 10.02 -20.11 18.38
N GLY A 105 10.54 -20.61 19.50
CA GLY A 105 10.47 -22.04 19.82
C GLY A 105 11.38 -22.91 18.95
N PHE A 106 12.35 -22.31 18.27
CA PHE A 106 13.42 -23.03 17.58
C PHE A 106 14.52 -23.45 18.57
N PRO A 107 15.37 -24.44 18.22
CA PRO A 107 16.57 -24.73 18.99
C PRO A 107 17.48 -23.49 19.10
N ALA A 108 17.80 -23.07 20.31
CA ALA A 108 18.59 -21.86 20.59
C ALA A 108 20.10 -22.07 20.37
N THR A 109 20.50 -22.36 19.12
CA THR A 109 21.88 -22.66 18.73
C THR A 109 22.76 -21.41 18.58
N GLY A 110 22.15 -20.23 18.45
CA GLY A 110 22.86 -18.99 18.14
C GLY A 110 23.39 -18.92 16.69
N GLN A 111 22.94 -19.83 15.82
CA GLN A 111 23.21 -19.85 14.39
C GLN A 111 21.89 -19.94 13.63
N LEU A 112 21.59 -18.95 12.79
CA LEU A 112 20.37 -18.94 11.99
C LEU A 112 20.45 -19.97 10.87
N THR A 113 19.39 -20.75 10.71
CA THR A 113 19.12 -21.43 9.44
C THR A 113 18.69 -20.42 8.38
N GLN A 114 18.71 -20.83 7.11
CA GLN A 114 18.24 -19.96 6.01
C GLN A 114 16.78 -19.55 6.22
N TYR A 115 15.91 -20.51 6.55
CA TYR A 115 14.50 -20.25 6.86
C TYR A 115 14.31 -19.24 8.01
N GLU A 116 15.02 -19.44 9.12
CA GLU A 116 14.95 -18.53 10.28
C GLU A 116 15.38 -17.11 9.94
N ARG A 117 16.43 -16.98 9.13
CA ARG A 117 16.91 -15.68 8.63
C ARG A 117 15.85 -15.04 7.74
N ASP A 118 15.35 -15.76 6.74
CA ASP A 118 14.44 -15.20 5.75
C ASP A 118 13.10 -14.81 6.38
N PHE A 119 12.60 -15.60 7.34
CA PHE A 119 11.43 -15.23 8.13
C PHE A 119 11.67 -13.95 8.95
N LEU A 120 12.82 -13.84 9.64
CA LEU A 120 13.16 -12.67 10.45
C LEU A 120 13.28 -11.40 9.59
N VAL A 121 13.97 -11.50 8.45
CA VAL A 121 14.21 -10.37 7.53
C VAL A 121 12.93 -9.96 6.82
N SER A 122 12.13 -10.90 6.32
CA SER A 122 10.83 -10.60 5.69
C SER A 122 9.84 -10.01 6.70
N SER A 123 9.82 -10.50 7.94
CA SER A 123 9.05 -9.90 9.03
C SER A 123 9.49 -8.47 9.29
N TYR A 124 10.80 -8.19 9.30
CA TYR A 124 11.31 -6.84 9.47
C TYR A 124 10.85 -5.91 8.33
N SER A 125 10.92 -6.38 7.08
CA SER A 125 10.40 -5.65 5.92
C SER A 125 8.90 -5.36 6.06
N ARG A 126 8.09 -6.35 6.47
CA ARG A 126 6.65 -6.17 6.77
C ARG A 126 6.43 -5.16 7.89
N ALA A 127 7.27 -5.16 8.92
CA ALA A 127 7.17 -4.24 10.04
C ALA A 127 7.55 -2.79 9.66
N GLN A 128 8.50 -2.62 8.73
CA GLN A 128 8.84 -1.31 8.16
C GLN A 128 7.72 -0.75 7.27
N ILE A 129 6.97 -1.62 6.58
CA ILE A 129 5.76 -1.22 5.82
C ILE A 129 4.70 -0.67 6.78
N GLY A 130 4.66 -1.15 8.03
CA GLY A 130 3.78 -0.67 9.09
C GLY A 130 2.42 -1.37 9.10
N GLY A 131 1.38 -0.61 9.46
CA GLY A 131 0.00 -1.08 9.55
C GLY A 131 -0.52 -1.23 10.98
N PRO A 132 -1.85 -1.41 11.15
CA PRO A 132 -2.50 -1.37 12.47
C PRO A 132 -1.93 -2.38 13.46
N GLN A 133 -1.58 -3.58 12.96
CA GLN A 133 -0.91 -4.64 13.73
C GLN A 133 0.44 -4.19 14.33
N VAL A 134 1.23 -3.40 13.59
CA VAL A 134 2.55 -2.92 14.03
C VAL A 134 2.39 -1.82 15.08
N ILE A 135 1.49 -0.86 14.84
CA ILE A 135 1.16 0.23 15.77
C ILE A 135 0.68 -0.34 17.11
N LYS A 136 -0.22 -1.34 17.06
CA LYS A 136 -0.74 -2.02 18.26
C LYS A 136 0.34 -2.84 18.97
N ALA A 137 1.20 -3.54 18.23
CA ALA A 137 2.30 -4.30 18.81
C ALA A 137 3.32 -3.39 19.52
N MET A 138 3.58 -2.17 19.01
CA MET A 138 4.45 -1.20 19.67
C MET A 138 3.92 -0.76 21.05
N GLN A 139 2.60 -0.79 21.25
CA GLN A 139 1.95 -0.41 22.51
C GLN A 139 1.73 -1.61 23.46
N GLY A 140 1.90 -2.84 22.96
CA GLY A 140 1.65 -4.06 23.71
C GLY A 140 2.82 -4.47 24.63
N PRO A 141 2.57 -5.28 25.67
CA PRO A 141 3.59 -5.71 26.64
C PRO A 141 4.71 -6.54 26.01
N ASN A 142 4.46 -7.16 24.86
CA ASN A 142 5.45 -7.93 24.12
C ASN A 142 6.23 -7.10 23.10
N GLY A 143 5.85 -5.85 22.83
CA GLY A 143 6.46 -5.03 21.78
C GLY A 143 6.33 -5.65 20.38
N VAL A 144 7.12 -5.13 19.44
CA VAL A 144 7.11 -5.59 18.04
C VAL A 144 7.58 -7.03 17.84
N ARG A 145 8.31 -7.66 18.78
CA ARG A 145 8.65 -9.10 18.68
C ARG A 145 7.44 -10.01 18.70
N GLY A 146 6.33 -9.58 19.31
CA GLY A 146 5.10 -10.39 19.34
C GLY A 146 4.60 -10.74 17.95
N LEU A 147 4.80 -9.82 16.99
CA LEU A 147 4.42 -9.99 15.59
C LEU A 147 5.07 -11.19 14.92
N LEU A 148 6.27 -11.60 15.36
CA LEU A 148 6.99 -12.71 14.76
C LEU A 148 6.25 -14.04 14.95
N ARG A 149 5.50 -14.22 16.06
CA ARG A 149 4.70 -15.43 16.23
C ARG A 149 3.47 -15.38 15.35
N THR A 150 2.76 -14.26 15.38
CA THR A 150 1.58 -13.96 14.57
C THR A 150 1.80 -14.25 13.10
N TRP A 151 2.85 -13.68 12.53
CA TRP A 151 3.11 -13.78 11.10
C TRP A 151 3.61 -15.15 10.68
N ARG A 152 4.21 -15.92 11.60
CA ARG A 152 4.54 -17.32 11.35
C ARG A 152 3.29 -18.19 11.36
N ASP A 153 2.38 -17.96 12.30
CA ASP A 153 1.13 -18.71 12.40
C ASP A 153 0.25 -18.44 11.16
N GLU A 154 0.23 -17.18 10.68
CA GLU A 154 -0.34 -16.80 9.39
C GLU A 154 0.34 -17.53 8.21
N ALA A 155 1.68 -17.50 8.15
CA ALA A 155 2.45 -18.06 7.02
C ALA A 155 2.39 -19.59 6.93
N THR A 156 2.24 -20.28 8.05
CA THR A 156 2.17 -21.75 8.10
C THR A 156 0.76 -22.29 7.86
N GLY A 157 -0.23 -21.41 7.65
CA GLY A 157 -1.63 -21.82 7.50
C GLY A 157 -2.18 -22.50 8.75
N ALA A 158 -1.42 -22.47 9.85
CA ALA A 158 -1.84 -22.93 11.16
C ALA A 158 -2.86 -21.92 11.69
N ARG A 159 -4.10 -22.03 11.20
CA ARG A 159 -5.29 -21.57 11.91
C ARG A 159 -5.44 -22.44 13.16
N SER A 160 -4.50 -22.31 14.10
CA SER A 160 -4.52 -23.06 15.35
C SER A 160 -5.17 -22.20 16.42
N ALA A 161 -6.33 -22.68 16.84
CA ALA A 161 -6.95 -22.36 18.11
C ALA A 161 -6.03 -22.81 19.27
N SER A 162 -4.94 -22.09 19.55
CA SER A 162 -4.38 -22.05 20.90
C SER A 162 -3.37 -20.91 21.07
N THR A 163 -3.65 -20.05 22.04
CA THR A 163 -2.71 -19.23 22.80
C THR A 163 -1.95 -18.13 22.06
N GLY A 164 -2.58 -16.95 21.99
CA GLY A 164 -1.82 -15.70 22.19
C GLY A 164 -2.09 -14.54 21.22
N GLY A 165 -3.35 -14.13 21.08
CA GLY A 165 -3.66 -12.69 21.06
C GLY A 165 -3.78 -12.00 19.70
N TYR A 166 -4.77 -12.36 18.88
CA TYR A 166 -5.39 -11.42 17.94
C TYR A 166 -6.92 -11.62 17.96
N GLY A 167 -7.65 -10.52 18.14
CA GLY A 167 -9.10 -10.47 17.99
C GLY A 167 -9.93 -11.05 19.12
N ASN A 168 -9.50 -10.98 20.39
CA ASN A 168 -10.42 -11.24 21.50
C ASN A 168 -10.65 -9.94 22.28
N TYR A 169 -11.67 -9.20 21.89
CA TYR A 169 -12.15 -8.03 22.62
C TYR A 169 -12.77 -8.47 23.96
N GLY A 170 -11.95 -8.77 24.96
CA GLY A 170 -12.44 -9.07 26.31
C GLY A 170 -13.32 -10.32 26.45
N GLY A 171 -13.12 -11.35 25.62
CA GLY A 171 -13.88 -12.61 25.66
C GLY A 171 -14.83 -12.80 24.48
N LEU A 172 -14.91 -11.87 23.53
CA LEU A 172 -15.72 -12.04 22.32
C LEU A 172 -15.27 -13.22 21.46
N PRO A 173 -16.23 -13.99 20.89
CA PRO A 173 -15.95 -14.99 19.89
C PRO A 173 -15.22 -14.39 18.68
N ARG A 174 -14.44 -15.22 17.99
CA ARG A 174 -13.64 -14.80 16.85
C ARG A 174 -14.50 -14.20 15.75
N GLU A 175 -15.60 -14.85 15.39
CA GLU A 175 -16.50 -14.43 14.31
C GLU A 175 -17.11 -13.06 14.59
N VAL A 176 -17.42 -12.78 15.86
CA VAL A 176 -17.95 -11.50 16.31
C VAL A 176 -16.85 -10.43 16.26
N SER A 177 -15.64 -10.77 16.70
CA SER A 177 -14.50 -9.84 16.71
C SER A 177 -14.05 -9.46 15.29
N GLU A 178 -14.05 -10.42 14.36
CA GLU A 178 -13.79 -10.17 12.94
C GLU A 178 -14.81 -9.21 12.32
N ALA A 179 -16.09 -9.32 12.69
CA ALA A 179 -17.12 -8.40 12.23
C ALA A 179 -16.98 -6.99 12.79
N VAL A 180 -16.54 -6.86 14.06
CA VAL A 180 -16.21 -5.55 14.64
C VAL A 180 -15.04 -4.91 13.90
N ASP A 181 -14.01 -5.69 13.55
CA ASP A 181 -12.86 -5.23 12.77
C ASP A 181 -13.27 -4.80 11.35
N GLU A 182 -14.14 -5.57 10.71
CA GLU A 182 -14.71 -5.25 9.40
C GLU A 182 -15.47 -3.91 9.42
N ILE A 183 -16.26 -3.67 10.48
CA ILE A 183 -17.01 -2.42 10.64
C ILE A 183 -16.06 -1.24 10.91
N ALA A 184 -15.08 -1.43 11.78
CA ALA A 184 -14.09 -0.41 12.13
C ALA A 184 -13.20 -0.02 10.94
N ALA A 185 -12.97 -0.92 9.98
CA ALA A 185 -12.18 -0.63 8.79
C ALA A 185 -12.82 0.44 7.88
N SER A 186 -14.13 0.68 8.01
CA SER A 186 -14.88 1.67 7.21
C SER A 186 -15.73 2.62 8.07
N ALA A 187 -15.45 2.73 9.37
CA ALA A 187 -16.10 3.63 10.30
C ALA A 187 -15.05 4.54 10.97
N ASP A 188 -15.44 5.76 11.34
CA ASP A 188 -14.54 6.72 12.00
C ASP A 188 -14.06 6.26 13.41
N PRO A 189 -14.88 5.58 14.25
CA PRO A 189 -14.41 5.06 15.54
C PRO A 189 -13.62 3.75 15.40
N SER A 190 -12.58 3.57 16.21
CA SER A 190 -11.84 2.30 16.29
C SER A 190 -12.73 1.15 16.78
N ALA A 191 -12.34 -0.10 16.53
CA ALA A 191 -13.05 -1.27 17.01
C ALA A 191 -13.32 -1.25 18.53
N GLU A 192 -12.31 -0.86 19.33
CA GLU A 192 -12.47 -0.71 20.78
C GLU A 192 -13.42 0.44 21.16
N GLN A 193 -13.43 1.54 20.40
CA GLN A 193 -14.37 2.64 20.60
C GLN A 193 -15.80 2.24 20.23
N LEU A 194 -15.98 1.49 19.14
CA LEU A 194 -17.29 0.96 18.73
C LEU A 194 -17.86 0.06 19.83
N LEU A 195 -17.06 -0.84 20.39
CA LEU A 195 -17.48 -1.74 21.48
C LEU A 195 -17.88 -1.01 22.78
N GLN A 196 -17.36 0.20 22.99
CA GLN A 196 -17.75 1.05 24.13
C GLN A 196 -19.03 1.85 23.86
N ARG A 197 -19.52 1.91 22.61
CA ARG A 197 -20.74 2.65 22.27
C ARG A 197 -21.98 1.85 22.66
N SER A 198 -22.84 2.48 23.45
CA SER A 198 -24.15 1.93 23.78
C SER A 198 -24.95 1.64 22.52
N GLY A 199 -25.48 0.41 22.42
CA GLY A 199 -26.30 -0.01 21.29
C GLY A 199 -25.52 -0.58 20.11
N PHE A 200 -24.19 -0.47 20.08
CA PHE A 200 -23.38 -1.05 19.00
C PHE A 200 -23.43 -2.58 19.04
N MET A 201 -23.35 -3.17 20.24
CA MET A 201 -23.41 -4.60 20.46
C MET A 201 -24.42 -4.91 21.56
N GLN A 202 -25.30 -5.87 21.31
CA GLN A 202 -26.28 -6.40 22.24
C GLN A 202 -26.11 -7.92 22.36
N LEU A 203 -26.41 -8.46 23.54
CA LEU A 203 -26.32 -9.88 23.81
C LEU A 203 -27.70 -10.42 24.20
N ALA A 204 -28.05 -11.59 23.70
CA ALA A 204 -29.26 -12.33 24.08
C ALA A 204 -29.07 -13.82 23.73
N ASP A 205 -29.81 -14.72 24.37
CA ASP A 205 -29.92 -16.11 23.92
C ASP A 205 -31.06 -16.18 22.88
N LEU A 206 -30.73 -16.09 21.60
CA LEU A 206 -31.71 -15.95 20.50
C LEU A 206 -32.19 -17.30 19.95
N ASN A 207 -31.41 -18.37 20.18
CA ASN A 207 -31.71 -19.73 19.73
C ASN A 207 -32.12 -20.68 20.88
N GLY A 208 -32.08 -20.22 22.13
CA GLY A 208 -32.50 -20.97 23.32
C GLY A 208 -31.51 -22.06 23.75
N ASP A 209 -30.23 -21.95 23.37
CA ASP A 209 -29.21 -22.95 23.68
C ASP A 209 -28.44 -22.67 24.99
N GLY A 210 -28.79 -21.57 25.68
CA GLY A 210 -28.17 -21.14 26.93
C GLY A 210 -26.84 -20.43 26.78
N LYS A 211 -26.39 -20.13 25.55
CA LYS A 211 -25.22 -19.29 25.27
C LYS A 211 -25.65 -17.88 24.86
N ASN A 212 -24.74 -16.93 25.04
CA ASN A 212 -24.96 -15.58 24.54
C ASN A 212 -24.77 -15.57 23.02
N ASP A 213 -25.78 -15.11 22.31
CA ASP A 213 -25.72 -14.67 20.92
C ASP A 213 -25.47 -13.16 20.86
N TYR A 214 -24.97 -12.69 19.72
CA TYR A 214 -24.54 -11.30 19.57
C TYR A 214 -25.31 -10.63 18.43
N MET A 215 -25.79 -9.42 18.68
CA MET A 215 -26.33 -8.55 17.65
C MET A 215 -25.47 -7.29 17.57
N ILE A 216 -24.95 -6.98 16.38
CA ILE A 216 -24.21 -5.75 16.10
C ILE A 216 -25.10 -4.84 15.26
N ASP A 217 -25.42 -3.64 15.77
CA ASP A 217 -26.16 -2.61 15.04
C ASP A 217 -25.20 -1.50 14.59
N THR A 218 -25.02 -1.38 13.28
CA THR A 218 -24.12 -0.36 12.71
C THR A 218 -24.71 1.04 12.72
N SER A 219 -25.96 1.24 13.16
CA SER A 219 -26.60 2.57 13.28
C SER A 219 -25.81 3.57 14.11
N VAL A 220 -25.06 3.06 15.09
CA VAL A 220 -24.19 3.85 15.96
C VAL A 220 -22.73 3.84 15.53
N SER A 221 -22.38 3.22 14.40
CA SER A 221 -21.00 3.21 13.88
C SER A 221 -20.57 4.55 13.30
N GLY A 222 -21.53 5.36 12.81
CA GLY A 222 -21.25 6.60 12.08
C GLY A 222 -20.82 6.39 10.63
N SER A 223 -20.78 5.14 10.15
CA SER A 223 -20.38 4.81 8.79
C SER A 223 -21.54 4.90 7.80
N SER A 224 -21.42 5.74 6.77
CA SER A 224 -22.36 5.78 5.65
C SER A 224 -22.30 4.55 4.74
N PHE A 225 -21.21 3.76 4.83
CA PHE A 225 -21.08 2.49 4.13
C PHE A 225 -22.03 1.44 4.71
N TRP A 226 -22.10 1.36 6.04
CA TRP A 226 -22.97 0.40 6.75
C TRP A 226 -24.39 0.92 6.97
N CYS A 227 -24.61 2.23 6.88
CA CYS A 227 -25.90 2.87 7.11
C CYS A 227 -26.29 3.80 5.97
N GLY A 228 -27.33 3.41 5.23
CA GLY A 228 -27.99 4.27 4.24
C GLY A 228 -28.99 5.24 4.86
N ALA A 229 -29.79 5.89 4.02
CA ALA A 229 -30.76 6.90 4.46
C ALA A 229 -31.88 6.33 5.37
N SER A 230 -32.36 5.12 5.11
CA SER A 230 -33.49 4.50 5.83
C SER A 230 -33.15 3.23 6.62
N HIS A 231 -32.07 2.52 6.28
CA HIS A 231 -31.70 1.25 6.92
C HIS A 231 -30.20 1.19 7.22
N CYS A 232 -29.84 0.40 8.22
CA CYS A 232 -28.47 0.07 8.61
C CYS A 232 -28.26 -1.44 8.56
N SER A 233 -27.01 -1.84 8.35
CA SER A 233 -26.61 -3.23 8.51
C SER A 233 -26.76 -3.66 9.96
N VAL A 234 -27.36 -4.81 10.17
CA VAL A 234 -27.48 -5.45 11.48
C VAL A 234 -26.98 -6.88 11.34
N MET A 235 -25.97 -7.25 12.11
CA MET A 235 -25.35 -8.56 12.05
C MET A 235 -25.72 -9.36 13.30
N VAL A 236 -26.32 -10.53 13.13
CA VAL A 236 -26.70 -11.42 14.23
C VAL A 236 -25.85 -12.68 14.18
N PHE A 237 -25.18 -12.98 15.28
CA PHE A 237 -24.32 -14.14 15.48
C PHE A 237 -25.00 -15.10 16.43
N ALA A 238 -25.64 -16.13 15.88
CA ALA A 238 -26.25 -17.19 16.66
C ALA A 238 -25.25 -18.31 16.92
N SER A 239 -25.19 -18.74 18.16
CA SER A 239 -24.33 -19.82 18.63
C SER A 239 -24.72 -21.15 17.98
N THR A 240 -23.70 -21.99 17.78
CA THR A 240 -23.78 -23.33 17.22
C THR A 240 -22.78 -24.22 17.97
N PRO A 241 -22.85 -25.56 17.81
CA PRO A 241 -21.82 -26.44 18.37
C PRO A 241 -20.41 -26.18 17.83
N GLN A 242 -20.27 -25.57 16.64
CA GLN A 242 -19.01 -25.31 15.96
C GLN A 242 -18.48 -23.88 16.13
N GLY A 243 -19.23 -22.98 16.77
CA GLY A 243 -18.88 -21.56 16.89
C GLY A 243 -20.11 -20.67 16.72
N TYR A 244 -19.96 -19.52 16.06
CA TYR A 244 -21.06 -18.59 15.80
C TYR A 244 -21.37 -18.50 14.30
N GLN A 245 -22.66 -18.57 13.95
CA GLN A 245 -23.15 -18.39 12.60
C GLN A 245 -23.60 -16.94 12.42
N ARG A 246 -22.99 -16.23 11.45
CA ARG A 246 -23.37 -14.87 11.07
C ARG A 246 -24.62 -14.87 10.19
N ASN A 247 -25.53 -13.93 10.47
CA ASN A 247 -26.74 -13.64 9.72
C ASN A 247 -26.84 -12.11 9.56
N ASP A 248 -26.84 -11.62 8.31
CA ASP A 248 -26.87 -10.19 8.02
C ASP A 248 -28.27 -9.71 7.62
N PHE A 249 -28.69 -8.57 8.17
CA PHE A 249 -29.99 -7.94 7.95
C PHE A 249 -29.84 -6.45 7.66
N MET A 250 -30.90 -5.84 7.10
CA MET A 250 -31.00 -4.40 6.90
C MET A 250 -32.19 -3.86 7.70
N ALA A 251 -31.93 -3.12 8.76
CA ALA A 251 -32.96 -2.57 9.64
C ALA A 251 -32.48 -1.30 10.36
N ARG A 252 -33.37 -0.61 11.08
CA ARG A 252 -33.00 0.55 11.91
C ARG A 252 -33.85 0.55 13.17
N GLY A 253 -33.21 0.79 14.32
CA GLY A 253 -33.91 0.83 15.62
C GLY A 253 -34.42 -0.54 16.07
N VAL A 254 -33.75 -1.62 15.66
CA VAL A 254 -34.06 -2.98 16.08
C VAL A 254 -33.30 -3.36 17.35
N THR A 255 -33.87 -4.30 18.08
CA THR A 255 -33.27 -4.91 19.28
C THR A 255 -33.19 -6.42 19.08
N THR A 256 -32.50 -7.12 19.98
CA THR A 256 -32.46 -8.59 19.99
C THR A 256 -33.86 -9.23 19.97
N ALA A 257 -34.89 -8.57 20.51
CA ALA A 257 -36.28 -9.05 20.49
C ALA A 257 -36.92 -9.10 19.09
N ASN A 258 -36.33 -8.43 18.10
CA ASN A 258 -36.81 -8.46 16.72
C ASN A 258 -36.32 -9.71 15.96
N PHE A 259 -35.45 -10.53 16.54
CA PHE A 259 -34.83 -11.68 15.88
C PHE A 259 -35.23 -12.98 16.56
N SER A 260 -35.45 -14.02 15.74
CA SER A 260 -35.64 -15.39 16.20
C SER A 260 -34.66 -16.30 15.46
N CYS A 261 -33.92 -17.14 16.19
CA CYS A 261 -32.89 -18.00 15.61
C CYS A 261 -33.18 -19.47 15.87
N HIS A 262 -32.84 -20.34 14.91
CA HIS A 262 -32.95 -21.79 15.04
C HIS A 262 -31.71 -22.45 14.43
N GLN A 263 -30.97 -23.23 15.24
CA GLN A 263 -29.75 -23.95 14.82
C GLN A 263 -28.69 -23.06 14.11
N GLY A 264 -28.63 -21.78 14.46
CA GLY A 264 -27.70 -20.80 13.88
C GLY A 264 -28.28 -19.91 12.77
N SER A 265 -29.44 -20.26 12.19
CA SER A 265 -30.11 -19.42 11.19
C SER A 265 -31.13 -18.49 11.86
N CYS A 266 -31.00 -17.19 11.60
CA CYS A 266 -31.87 -16.17 12.19
C CYS A 266 -32.85 -15.60 11.18
N ARG A 267 -34.01 -15.18 11.66
CA ARG A 267 -35.02 -14.42 10.91
C ARG A 267 -35.45 -13.21 11.71
N MET A 268 -35.64 -12.09 11.03
CA MET A 268 -36.23 -10.89 11.62
C MET A 268 -37.75 -11.04 11.60
N SER A 269 -38.40 -10.78 12.73
CA SER A 269 -39.85 -10.83 12.87
C SER A 269 -40.43 -9.45 12.58
N ASP A 270 -41.37 -9.37 11.65
CA ASP A 270 -42.16 -8.15 11.39
C ASP A 270 -43.17 -7.94 12.52
N ALA A 271 -42.72 -7.47 13.67
CA ALA A 271 -43.60 -7.07 14.77
C ALA A 271 -43.57 -5.54 14.95
N PRO A 272 -44.72 -4.83 14.83
CA PRO A 272 -44.80 -3.43 15.20
C PRO A 272 -44.53 -3.27 16.71
N LEU A 273 -43.77 -2.24 17.07
CA LEU A 273 -43.65 -1.75 18.45
C LEU A 273 -45.06 -1.47 19.01
N GLY A 274 -45.52 -2.35 19.91
CA GLY A 274 -46.86 -2.22 20.52
C GLY A 274 -47.24 -3.37 21.42
N GLY A 275 -46.30 -3.88 22.24
CA GLY A 275 -46.60 -4.86 23.29
C GLY A 275 -46.81 -4.15 24.62
N THR A 276 -48.06 -3.92 24.99
CA THR A 276 -48.47 -3.45 26.32
C THR A 276 -48.04 -4.46 27.38
N VAL A 277 -47.29 -3.98 28.37
CA VAL A 277 -47.06 -4.67 29.64
C VAL A 277 -48.40 -4.90 30.33
N GLN A 278 -48.76 -6.17 30.53
CA GLN A 278 -49.91 -6.58 31.32
C GLN A 278 -49.55 -6.41 32.80
N ALA A 279 -49.85 -5.24 33.36
CA ALA A 279 -49.81 -4.98 34.80
C ALA A 279 -51.25 -4.92 35.35
N GLY A 280 -51.41 -5.45 36.56
CA GLY A 280 -52.68 -5.90 37.14
C GLY A 280 -53.79 -4.86 37.29
N ALA A 281 -55.00 -5.40 37.35
CA ALA A 281 -56.26 -4.69 37.53
C ALA A 281 -56.38 -4.00 38.91
N ILE A 282 -56.82 -2.74 38.91
CA ILE A 282 -57.60 -2.11 39.99
C ILE A 282 -58.66 -1.19 39.32
N PRO A 283 -59.93 -1.19 39.74
CA PRO A 283 -61.00 -0.53 38.99
C PRO A 283 -61.45 0.83 39.57
N THR A 284 -62.15 1.60 38.70
CA THR A 284 -63.09 2.72 38.95
C THR A 284 -62.51 4.13 39.26
N PRO A 285 -63.28 5.25 39.08
CA PRO A 285 -64.62 5.41 38.47
C PRO A 285 -64.76 6.54 37.41
N THR A 286 -65.87 6.42 36.68
CA THR A 286 -66.63 7.38 35.87
C THR A 286 -66.65 8.85 36.32
N GLN A 287 -66.71 9.79 35.35
CA GLN A 287 -67.56 10.98 35.42
C GLN A 287 -67.80 11.69 34.06
N THR A 288 -68.93 12.41 34.04
CA THR A 288 -69.82 12.86 32.95
C THR A 288 -69.55 14.34 32.54
N PRO A 289 -70.34 15.04 31.69
CA PRO A 289 -69.80 15.88 30.60
C PRO A 289 -70.17 17.39 30.61
N ALA A 290 -69.65 18.12 29.60
CA ALA A 290 -70.15 19.39 28.98
C ALA A 290 -69.68 20.75 29.59
N PRO A 291 -69.91 21.92 28.94
CA PRO A 291 -69.64 22.32 27.53
C PRO A 291 -69.11 23.79 27.35
N GLY A 292 -68.82 24.18 26.10
CA GLY A 292 -68.82 25.59 25.60
C GLY A 292 -67.43 26.21 25.39
N GLY A 293 -67.13 27.01 24.36
CA GLY A 293 -67.89 27.50 23.21
C GLY A 293 -66.97 28.23 22.21
N THR A 294 -67.41 28.29 20.95
CA THR A 294 -67.37 29.40 19.96
C THR A 294 -66.07 30.24 19.82
N VAL A 295 -65.43 30.46 18.65
CA VAL A 295 -65.95 31.04 17.39
C VAL A 295 -64.96 30.87 16.20
N LEU A 296 -65.53 30.62 15.01
CA LEU A 296 -65.21 31.04 13.61
C LEU A 296 -63.75 31.04 13.07
N ALA A 297 -63.44 30.74 11.79
CA ALA A 297 -64.18 30.25 10.62
C ALA A 297 -63.18 30.02 9.46
N SER A 298 -63.36 28.95 8.67
CA SER A 298 -63.37 28.91 7.18
C SER A 298 -63.40 27.46 6.67
N ALA A 299 -64.41 27.15 5.85
CA ALA A 299 -64.73 25.86 5.20
C ALA A 299 -64.12 25.81 3.77
N PRO A 300 -64.28 24.75 2.92
CA PRO A 300 -65.11 23.55 3.04
C PRO A 300 -64.53 22.19 2.52
N GLN A 301 -65.26 21.12 2.83
CA GLN A 301 -65.41 19.83 2.14
C GLN A 301 -64.25 18.82 2.15
N ALA A 302 -64.28 17.93 3.14
CA ALA A 302 -63.67 16.60 3.08
C ALA A 302 -64.56 15.66 2.26
N VAL A 303 -64.00 15.16 1.16
CA VAL A 303 -64.51 13.99 0.43
C VAL A 303 -64.11 12.74 1.22
N ALA A 304 -65.07 11.83 1.43
CA ALA A 304 -64.84 10.56 2.12
C ALA A 304 -63.69 9.76 1.47
N PRO A 305 -62.77 9.15 2.25
CA PRO A 305 -61.83 8.21 1.66
C PRO A 305 -62.59 6.96 1.18
N ALA A 306 -62.39 6.65 -0.09
CA ALA A 306 -62.85 5.43 -0.75
C ALA A 306 -62.30 4.17 -0.03
N PRO A 307 -62.99 3.02 -0.14
CA PRO A 307 -62.60 1.79 0.53
C PRO A 307 -61.21 1.32 0.06
N ALA A 308 -60.40 0.86 1.03
CA ALA A 308 -59.08 0.29 0.79
C ALA A 308 -59.16 -0.86 -0.24
N PRO A 309 -58.25 -0.92 -1.24
CA PRO A 309 -58.11 -2.11 -2.05
C PRO A 309 -57.57 -3.25 -1.17
N ALA A 310 -58.10 -4.46 -1.38
CA ALA A 310 -57.61 -5.68 -0.76
C ALA A 310 -56.10 -5.88 -0.99
N PRO A 311 -55.37 -6.51 -0.05
CA PRO A 311 -53.94 -6.73 -0.19
C PRO A 311 -53.67 -7.61 -1.40
N VAL A 312 -52.99 -7.04 -2.40
CA VAL A 312 -52.35 -7.81 -3.47
C VAL A 312 -51.17 -8.59 -2.84
N PRO A 313 -51.01 -9.90 -3.13
CA PRO A 313 -49.81 -10.60 -2.73
C PRO A 313 -48.62 -9.94 -3.42
N VAL A 314 -47.70 -9.38 -2.64
CA VAL A 314 -46.44 -8.82 -3.14
C VAL A 314 -45.56 -10.01 -3.55
N GLY A 315 -45.78 -10.48 -4.77
CA GLY A 315 -44.85 -11.36 -5.45
C GLY A 315 -43.54 -10.63 -5.76
N LEU A 316 -42.51 -11.40 -6.13
CA LEU A 316 -41.13 -11.02 -6.45
C LEU A 316 -40.95 -9.91 -7.53
N ALA A 317 -42.02 -9.25 -7.97
CA ALA A 317 -42.06 -8.22 -9.01
C ALA A 317 -41.34 -6.91 -8.63
N GLY A 318 -40.95 -6.72 -7.37
CA GLY A 318 -40.19 -5.54 -6.91
C GLY A 318 -38.70 -5.77 -6.69
N ILE A 319 -38.23 -7.02 -6.75
CA ILE A 319 -36.79 -7.31 -6.66
C ILE A 319 -36.20 -7.02 -8.04
N GLN A 320 -35.40 -5.96 -8.14
CA GLN A 320 -34.43 -5.83 -9.22
C GLN A 320 -33.45 -6.99 -9.05
N LEU A 321 -33.71 -8.10 -9.75
CA LEU A 321 -32.71 -9.14 -9.92
C LEU A 321 -31.47 -8.47 -10.48
N PHE A 322 -30.30 -8.78 -9.91
CA PHE A 322 -29.04 -8.33 -10.47
C PHE A 322 -28.92 -8.88 -11.89
N GLN A 323 -29.35 -8.07 -12.87
CA GLN A 323 -28.96 -8.29 -14.24
C GLN A 323 -27.45 -8.04 -14.26
N GLN A 324 -26.69 -9.10 -14.53
CA GLN A 324 -25.33 -8.94 -14.99
C GLN A 324 -25.40 -7.99 -16.18
N ALA A 325 -24.94 -6.76 -15.97
CA ALA A 325 -24.67 -5.86 -17.09
C ALA A 325 -23.82 -6.65 -18.08
N ALA A 326 -24.14 -6.54 -19.38
CA ALA A 326 -23.24 -7.03 -20.43
C ALA A 326 -21.83 -6.56 -20.06
N PRO A 327 -20.81 -7.43 -20.12
CA PRO A 327 -19.50 -7.16 -19.52
C PRO A 327 -18.96 -5.84 -20.08
N ALA A 328 -19.08 -4.77 -19.29
CA ALA A 328 -18.14 -3.68 -19.38
C ALA A 328 -16.78 -4.32 -19.12
N ALA A 329 -15.76 -3.97 -19.90
CA ALA A 329 -14.41 -4.50 -19.74
C ALA A 329 -13.99 -4.33 -18.27
N THR A 330 -14.11 -5.39 -17.48
CA THR A 330 -13.75 -5.39 -16.08
C THR A 330 -12.24 -5.34 -16.04
N SER A 331 -11.69 -4.16 -15.77
CA SER A 331 -10.26 -3.99 -15.54
C SER A 331 -9.86 -4.88 -14.35
N ALA A 332 -8.81 -5.68 -14.54
CA ALA A 332 -8.29 -6.52 -13.46
C ALA A 332 -7.84 -5.63 -12.29
N SER A 333 -8.22 -5.98 -11.07
CA SER A 333 -7.81 -5.26 -9.85
C SER A 333 -6.32 -5.51 -9.57
N LEU A 334 -5.53 -4.43 -9.50
CA LEU A 334 -4.12 -4.53 -9.11
C LEU A 334 -3.99 -4.94 -7.64
N THR A 335 -4.94 -4.54 -6.79
CA THR A 335 -4.98 -4.97 -5.39
C THR A 335 -5.09 -6.49 -5.27
N SER A 336 -6.04 -7.10 -5.99
CA SER A 336 -6.22 -8.55 -6.02
C SER A 336 -4.99 -9.26 -6.62
N HIS A 337 -4.42 -8.69 -7.69
CA HIS A 337 -3.18 -9.20 -8.27
C HIS A 337 -2.02 -9.22 -7.26
N CYS A 338 -1.82 -8.13 -6.51
CA CYS A 338 -0.74 -8.08 -5.53
C CYS A 338 -0.93 -9.00 -4.33
N SER A 339 -2.17 -9.24 -3.91
CA SER A 339 -2.47 -10.29 -2.93
C SER A 339 -2.06 -11.68 -3.45
N LYS A 340 -2.34 -11.97 -4.72
CA LYS A 340 -1.94 -13.23 -5.35
C LYS A 340 -0.41 -13.33 -5.49
N ILE A 341 0.25 -12.28 -5.95
CA ILE A 341 1.71 -12.25 -6.09
C ILE A 341 2.40 -12.48 -4.75
N SER A 342 1.94 -11.81 -3.68
CA SER A 342 2.48 -12.03 -2.33
C SER A 342 2.41 -13.50 -1.87
N LEU A 343 1.29 -14.18 -2.17
CA LEU A 343 1.15 -15.62 -1.89
C LEU A 343 2.13 -16.47 -2.72
N LEU A 344 2.35 -16.12 -3.99
CA LEU A 344 3.29 -16.83 -4.85
C LEU A 344 4.74 -16.60 -4.41
N THR A 345 5.13 -15.36 -4.11
CA THR A 345 6.46 -14.98 -3.60
C THR A 345 6.76 -15.74 -2.31
N SER A 346 5.83 -15.76 -1.36
CA SER A 346 6.00 -16.52 -0.11
C SER A 346 6.10 -18.03 -0.35
N SER A 347 5.29 -18.59 -1.24
CA SER A 347 5.36 -20.01 -1.61
C SER A 347 6.68 -20.39 -2.31
N ASN A 348 7.28 -19.45 -3.03
CA ASN A 348 8.56 -19.63 -3.73
C ASN A 348 9.78 -19.39 -2.84
N GLY A 349 9.59 -19.04 -1.56
CA GLY A 349 10.68 -18.81 -0.61
C GLY A 349 11.26 -17.39 -0.63
N GLY A 350 10.56 -16.43 -1.25
CA GLY A 350 10.95 -15.04 -1.31
C GLY A 350 10.88 -14.45 -2.72
N TYR A 351 11.33 -13.20 -2.83
CA TYR A 351 11.44 -12.49 -4.10
C TYR A 351 12.46 -13.16 -5.02
N MET A 352 12.16 -13.20 -6.31
CA MET A 352 13.14 -13.60 -7.32
C MET A 352 14.34 -12.67 -7.30
N THR A 353 15.51 -13.24 -7.56
CA THR A 353 16.78 -12.55 -7.72
C THR A 353 17.31 -12.75 -9.13
N VAL A 354 18.39 -12.06 -9.48
CA VAL A 354 19.08 -12.30 -10.77
C VAL A 354 19.57 -13.74 -10.89
N ALA A 355 19.94 -14.38 -9.78
CA ALA A 355 20.53 -15.72 -9.78
C ALA A 355 19.53 -16.84 -10.10
N ASP A 356 18.24 -16.60 -9.85
CA ASP A 356 17.15 -17.56 -9.99
C ASP A 356 15.98 -17.02 -10.81
N LEU A 357 16.22 -15.97 -11.60
CA LEU A 357 15.26 -15.39 -12.54
C LEU A 357 14.84 -16.44 -13.59
N ARG A 358 13.70 -17.08 -13.36
CA ARG A 358 13.10 -18.10 -14.25
C ARG A 358 11.84 -17.61 -14.94
N ASP A 359 11.15 -16.66 -14.33
CA ASP A 359 9.91 -16.09 -14.84
C ASP A 359 10.02 -14.56 -14.77
N PRO A 360 10.37 -13.90 -15.88
CA PRO A 360 10.46 -12.45 -15.94
C PRO A 360 9.15 -11.72 -15.63
N GLU A 361 8.00 -12.31 -16.00
CA GLU A 361 6.70 -11.68 -15.72
C GLU A 361 6.38 -11.74 -14.23
N LEU A 362 6.62 -12.88 -13.58
CA LEU A 362 6.46 -12.99 -12.13
C LEU A 362 7.43 -12.07 -11.38
N ALA A 363 8.71 -12.05 -11.74
CA ALA A 363 9.69 -11.18 -11.10
C ALA A 363 9.29 -9.69 -11.18
N LEU A 364 8.80 -9.24 -12.34
CA LEU A 364 8.29 -7.87 -12.48
C LEU A 364 6.96 -7.67 -11.75
N GLY A 365 6.10 -8.69 -11.68
CA GLY A 365 4.92 -8.76 -10.80
C GLY A 365 5.26 -8.43 -9.34
N GLU A 366 6.26 -9.12 -8.80
CA GLU A 366 6.73 -8.92 -7.44
C GLU A 366 7.28 -7.50 -7.22
N GLN A 367 8.06 -7.01 -8.19
CA GLN A 367 8.60 -5.66 -8.17
C GLN A 367 7.51 -4.59 -8.26
N PHE A 368 6.44 -4.82 -9.03
CA PHE A 368 5.32 -3.89 -9.10
C PHE A 368 4.59 -3.79 -7.76
N CYS A 369 4.32 -4.93 -7.13
CA CYS A 369 3.63 -4.93 -5.85
C CYS A 369 4.48 -4.30 -4.74
N LEU A 370 5.79 -4.50 -4.77
CA LEU A 370 6.73 -3.80 -3.88
C LEU A 370 6.68 -2.28 -4.09
N THR A 371 6.82 -1.81 -5.33
CA THR A 371 6.80 -0.37 -5.64
C THR A 371 5.46 0.29 -5.33
N ARG A 372 4.34 -0.41 -5.56
CA ARG A 372 3.00 0.03 -5.14
C ARG A 372 2.94 0.28 -3.64
N SER A 373 3.47 -0.61 -2.81
CA SER A 373 3.52 -0.41 -1.35
C SER A 373 4.35 0.81 -0.96
N TYR A 374 5.51 1.04 -1.60
CA TYR A 374 6.31 2.25 -1.37
C TYR A 374 5.56 3.53 -1.77
N ALA A 375 4.87 3.51 -2.92
CA ALA A 375 4.09 4.63 -3.40
C ALA A 375 2.93 4.98 -2.44
N ILE A 376 2.23 3.97 -1.93
CA ILE A 376 1.16 4.14 -0.93
C ILE A 376 1.74 4.76 0.35
N ASN A 377 2.78 4.17 0.93
CA ASN A 377 3.36 4.63 2.20
C ASN A 377 3.94 6.05 2.10
N THR A 378 4.59 6.36 0.98
CA THR A 378 5.17 7.70 0.75
C THR A 378 4.07 8.75 0.61
N GLY A 379 3.02 8.46 -0.16
CA GLY A 379 1.92 9.40 -0.37
C GLY A 379 1.04 9.58 0.87
N GLU A 380 0.86 8.55 1.71
CA GLU A 380 0.19 8.68 3.00
C GLU A 380 0.92 9.69 3.92
N ALA A 381 2.26 9.61 3.96
CA ALA A 381 3.07 10.57 4.70
C ALA A 381 3.00 12.00 4.13
N LEU A 382 2.71 12.16 2.83
CA LEU A 382 2.45 13.46 2.23
C LEU A 382 1.06 13.98 2.60
N VAL A 383 0.03 13.14 2.55
CA VAL A 383 -1.35 13.50 2.96
C VAL A 383 -1.38 13.94 4.42
N ALA A 384 -0.66 13.26 5.31
CA ALA A 384 -0.57 13.63 6.73
C ALA A 384 -0.01 15.05 6.98
N LYS A 385 0.70 15.64 6.00
CA LYS A 385 1.21 17.02 6.07
C LYS A 385 0.22 18.05 5.55
N VAL A 386 -0.87 17.61 4.89
CA VAL A 386 -1.91 18.49 4.36
C VAL A 386 -2.92 18.79 5.47
N GLN A 387 -2.98 20.04 5.90
CA GLN A 387 -3.92 20.47 6.93
C GLN A 387 -5.26 20.89 6.33
N GLY A 388 -6.36 20.61 7.04
CA GLY A 388 -7.68 21.12 6.69
C GLY A 388 -8.35 20.46 5.48
N VAL A 389 -7.84 19.31 5.02
CA VAL A 389 -8.41 18.55 3.89
C VAL A 389 -8.71 17.12 4.35
N SER A 390 -9.92 16.63 4.08
CA SER A 390 -10.30 15.25 4.36
C SER A 390 -9.78 14.29 3.29
N GLN A 391 -9.66 13.00 3.62
CA GLN A 391 -9.25 11.99 2.65
C GLN A 391 -10.16 11.95 1.40
N ALA A 392 -11.47 12.14 1.58
CA ALA A 392 -12.42 12.20 0.48
C ALA A 392 -12.21 13.42 -0.42
N GLN A 393 -11.82 14.57 0.15
CA GLN A 393 -11.45 15.76 -0.62
C GLN A 393 -10.15 15.55 -1.38
N VAL A 394 -9.15 14.88 -0.78
CA VAL A 394 -7.92 14.48 -1.47
C VAL A 394 -8.25 13.59 -2.67
N ASP A 395 -9.06 12.55 -2.47
CA ASP A 395 -9.44 11.62 -3.53
C ASP A 395 -10.18 12.34 -4.67
N SER A 396 -11.12 13.22 -4.35
CA SER A 396 -11.85 14.02 -5.35
C SER A 396 -10.95 14.98 -6.13
N GLN A 397 -9.94 15.58 -5.48
CA GLN A 397 -8.96 16.41 -6.19
C GLN A 397 -8.09 15.58 -7.13
N CYS A 398 -7.70 14.38 -6.72
CA CYS A 398 -6.93 13.48 -7.54
C CYS A 398 -7.74 12.87 -8.69
N ASP A 399 -9.05 12.71 -8.55
CA ASP A 399 -9.91 12.29 -9.67
C ASP A 399 -9.93 13.32 -10.81
N ALA A 400 -9.69 14.62 -10.50
CA ALA A 400 -9.55 15.66 -11.51
C ALA A 400 -8.22 15.58 -12.31
N PHE A 401 -7.21 14.85 -11.82
CA PHE A 401 -5.95 14.63 -12.57
C PHE A 401 -6.17 13.72 -13.79
N GLY A 402 -7.07 12.75 -13.68
CA GLY A 402 -7.34 11.77 -14.74
C GLY A 402 -7.59 12.46 -16.09
N PRO A 403 -8.65 13.28 -16.23
CA PRO A 403 -8.93 14.01 -17.47
C PRO A 403 -7.76 14.86 -18.01
N ALA A 404 -6.97 15.48 -17.12
CA ALA A 404 -5.84 16.33 -17.52
C ALA A 404 -4.68 15.53 -18.15
N VAL A 405 -4.45 14.30 -17.69
CA VAL A 405 -3.37 13.44 -18.19
C VAL A 405 -3.80 12.44 -19.27
N GLN A 406 -5.10 12.28 -19.52
CA GLN A 406 -5.65 11.35 -20.52
C GLN A 406 -4.95 11.42 -21.90
N PRO A 407 -4.62 12.60 -22.47
CA PRO A 407 -3.94 12.67 -23.77
C PRO A 407 -2.56 11.99 -23.79
N TYR A 408 -1.89 11.90 -22.63
CA TYR A 408 -0.61 11.21 -22.48
C TYR A 408 -0.79 9.73 -22.16
N LEU A 409 -1.79 9.38 -21.34
CA LEU A 409 -2.13 7.98 -21.03
C LEU A 409 -2.47 7.20 -22.30
N ALA A 410 -3.25 7.80 -23.22
CA ALA A 410 -3.60 7.19 -24.50
C ALA A 410 -2.40 6.87 -25.40
N LYS A 411 -1.24 7.50 -25.16
CA LYS A 411 0.00 7.30 -25.92
C LYS A 411 0.95 6.27 -25.31
N LEU A 412 0.72 5.84 -24.06
CA LEU A 412 1.64 4.95 -23.34
C LEU A 412 1.95 3.64 -24.07
N GLY A 413 0.96 3.07 -24.77
CA GLY A 413 1.13 1.81 -25.50
C GLY A 413 1.73 1.95 -26.90
N THR A 414 1.91 3.18 -27.41
CA THR A 414 2.26 3.42 -28.83
C THR A 414 3.44 4.37 -29.03
N THR A 415 3.76 5.20 -28.04
CA THR A 415 4.80 6.23 -28.12
C THR A 415 5.98 5.87 -27.23
N ASP A 416 7.20 6.08 -27.72
CA ASP A 416 8.41 5.84 -26.94
C ASP A 416 8.49 6.73 -25.70
N SER A 417 9.14 6.21 -24.64
CA SER A 417 9.20 6.91 -23.36
C SER A 417 9.88 8.28 -23.44
N ALA A 418 10.93 8.45 -24.26
CA ALA A 418 11.65 9.72 -24.35
C ALA A 418 10.78 10.84 -24.96
N THR A 419 10.06 10.52 -26.04
CA THR A 419 9.10 11.44 -26.68
C THR A 419 7.98 11.79 -25.72
N LEU A 420 7.35 10.79 -25.09
CA LEU A 420 6.23 11.03 -24.19
C LEU A 420 6.64 11.86 -22.96
N ILE A 421 7.84 11.61 -22.43
CA ILE A 421 8.37 12.42 -21.33
C ILE A 421 8.58 13.89 -21.75
N SER A 422 9.08 14.14 -22.97
CA SER A 422 9.23 15.51 -23.49
C SER A 422 7.88 16.23 -23.60
N GLU A 423 6.83 15.52 -24.01
CA GLU A 423 5.47 16.08 -24.05
C GLU A 423 4.93 16.39 -22.64
N VAL A 424 5.08 15.47 -21.69
CA VAL A 424 4.66 15.69 -20.29
C VAL A 424 5.48 16.80 -19.62
N GLN A 425 6.77 16.92 -19.95
CA GLN A 425 7.60 18.04 -19.50
C GLN A 425 7.07 19.39 -19.98
N LYS A 426 6.65 19.48 -21.25
CA LYS A 426 5.97 20.69 -21.76
C LYS A 426 4.69 20.95 -20.98
N PHE A 427 3.86 19.94 -20.75
CA PHE A 427 2.64 20.09 -19.95
C PHE A 427 2.91 20.65 -18.55
N VAL A 428 3.88 20.07 -17.86
CA VAL A 428 4.36 20.52 -16.54
C VAL A 428 4.77 21.99 -16.57
N LEU A 429 5.53 22.42 -17.58
CA LEU A 429 5.97 23.82 -17.73
C LEU A 429 4.81 24.79 -17.99
N HIS A 430 3.72 24.35 -18.63
CA HIS A 430 2.53 25.18 -18.89
C HIS A 430 1.54 25.21 -17.71
N SER A 431 1.69 24.36 -16.71
CA SER A 431 0.77 24.28 -15.55
C SER A 431 0.84 25.49 -14.63
N ASN A 432 1.88 26.33 -14.75
CA ASN A 432 2.15 27.46 -13.85
C ASN A 432 2.29 27.06 -12.37
N MET A 433 2.61 25.80 -12.08
CA MET A 433 2.90 25.27 -10.75
C MET A 433 4.41 25.04 -10.57
N SER A 434 4.91 25.10 -9.34
CA SER A 434 6.31 24.73 -9.07
C SER A 434 6.52 23.21 -9.20
N ILE A 435 7.76 22.81 -9.52
CA ILE A 435 8.18 21.40 -9.57
C ILE A 435 7.88 20.68 -8.24
N GLU A 436 8.13 21.35 -7.12
CA GLU A 436 7.88 20.80 -5.78
C GLU A 436 6.38 20.62 -5.52
N GLN A 437 5.55 21.61 -5.88
CA GLN A 437 4.09 21.50 -5.75
C GLN A 437 3.56 20.34 -6.59
N LEU A 438 3.98 20.23 -7.85
CA LEU A 438 3.58 19.14 -8.73
C LEU A 438 4.05 17.78 -8.21
N SER A 439 5.29 17.68 -7.70
CA SER A 439 5.79 16.45 -7.08
C SER A 439 4.95 16.04 -5.86
N ASN A 440 4.60 16.99 -4.99
CA ASN A 440 3.81 16.70 -3.80
C ASN A 440 2.39 16.27 -4.18
N THR A 441 1.74 16.99 -5.10
CA THR A 441 0.40 16.63 -5.59
C THR A 441 0.41 15.28 -6.30
N ALA A 442 1.37 15.02 -7.17
CA ALA A 442 1.50 13.75 -7.85
C ALA A 442 1.78 12.60 -6.86
N GLY A 443 2.65 12.79 -5.85
CA GLY A 443 2.86 11.79 -4.80
C GLY A 443 1.58 11.45 -4.00
N ILE A 444 0.78 12.47 -3.66
CA ILE A 444 -0.54 12.29 -3.02
C ILE A 444 -1.51 11.52 -3.92
N CYS A 445 -1.58 11.90 -5.20
CA CYS A 445 -2.47 11.25 -6.15
C CYS A 445 -2.02 9.84 -6.54
N LEU A 446 -0.72 9.56 -6.52
CA LEU A 446 -0.19 8.20 -6.68
C LEU A 446 -0.69 7.28 -5.55
N PHE A 447 -0.67 7.77 -4.30
CA PHE A 447 -1.28 7.07 -3.16
C PHE A 447 -2.78 6.88 -3.34
N SER A 448 -3.51 7.95 -3.67
CA SER A 448 -4.97 7.89 -3.87
C SER A 448 -5.36 6.88 -4.96
N GLY A 449 -4.65 6.89 -6.09
CA GLY A 449 -4.83 5.98 -7.21
C GLY A 449 -4.59 4.53 -6.81
N TYR A 450 -3.44 4.20 -6.21
CA TYR A 450 -3.14 2.82 -5.82
C TYR A 450 -4.03 2.29 -4.69
N ARG A 451 -4.36 3.10 -3.68
CA ARG A 451 -5.24 2.67 -2.57
C ARG A 451 -6.66 2.36 -3.05
N ARG A 452 -7.17 3.10 -4.03
CA ARG A 452 -8.54 2.94 -4.58
C ARG A 452 -8.60 2.08 -5.85
N ASP A 453 -7.48 1.50 -6.27
CA ASP A 453 -7.37 0.77 -7.53
C ASP A 453 -7.76 1.60 -8.78
N ASN A 454 -7.59 2.92 -8.70
CA ASN A 454 -7.84 3.85 -9.80
C ASN A 454 -6.54 4.07 -10.60
N MET A 455 -6.39 3.29 -11.67
CA MET A 455 -5.15 3.25 -12.44
C MET A 455 -4.90 4.50 -13.27
N ASP A 456 -5.94 5.21 -13.74
CA ASP A 456 -5.77 6.46 -14.49
C ASP A 456 -5.10 7.53 -13.62
N VAL A 457 -5.53 7.62 -12.36
CA VAL A 457 -4.93 8.53 -11.38
C VAL A 457 -3.51 8.10 -11.01
N ALA A 458 -3.27 6.80 -10.79
CA ALA A 458 -1.95 6.28 -10.45
C ALA A 458 -0.94 6.47 -11.60
N LEU A 459 -1.30 6.08 -12.82
CA LEU A 459 -0.45 6.25 -14.01
C LEU A 459 -0.23 7.73 -14.33
N GLY A 460 -1.27 8.55 -14.23
CA GLY A 460 -1.18 9.99 -14.41
C GLY A 460 -0.19 10.63 -13.45
N ALA A 461 -0.30 10.31 -12.16
CA ALA A 461 0.61 10.76 -11.14
C ALA A 461 2.06 10.31 -11.42
N ALA A 462 2.27 9.03 -11.77
CA ALA A 462 3.61 8.52 -12.11
C ALA A 462 4.21 9.25 -13.33
N LEU A 463 3.41 9.54 -14.36
CA LEU A 463 3.85 10.32 -15.53
C LEU A 463 4.27 11.73 -15.14
N ILE A 464 3.49 12.41 -14.28
CA ILE A 464 3.87 13.74 -13.79
C ILE A 464 5.16 13.69 -12.99
N MET A 465 5.36 12.68 -12.13
CA MET A 465 6.62 12.49 -11.38
C MET A 465 7.82 12.39 -12.33
N VAL A 466 7.70 11.62 -13.42
CA VAL A 466 8.75 11.55 -14.44
C VAL A 466 8.92 12.89 -15.17
N GLY A 467 7.81 13.55 -15.52
CA GLY A 467 7.78 14.85 -16.18
C GLY A 467 8.48 15.96 -15.39
N VAL A 468 8.34 15.96 -14.06
CA VAL A 468 9.04 16.92 -13.18
C VAL A 468 10.51 16.54 -12.93
N GLY A 469 11.00 15.47 -13.54
CA GLY A 469 12.41 15.06 -13.50
C GLY A 469 12.70 13.85 -12.60
N GLN A 470 11.73 13.29 -11.89
CA GLN A 470 11.92 12.11 -11.04
C GLN A 470 11.83 10.83 -11.87
N ARG A 471 12.83 10.66 -12.75
CA ARG A 471 12.90 9.55 -13.71
C ARG A 471 12.81 8.14 -13.10
N PRO A 472 13.23 7.86 -11.85
CA PRO A 472 12.99 6.56 -11.22
C PRO A 472 11.51 6.13 -11.16
N TYR A 473 10.55 7.07 -11.14
CA TYR A 473 9.12 6.74 -11.20
C TYR A 473 8.69 6.13 -12.55
N GLY A 474 9.53 6.18 -13.58
CA GLY A 474 9.31 5.49 -14.85
C GLY A 474 9.17 3.98 -14.68
N GLU A 475 9.70 3.42 -13.58
CA GLU A 475 9.55 2.02 -13.25
C GLU A 475 8.08 1.59 -13.07
N LEU A 476 7.26 2.43 -12.43
CA LEU A 476 5.83 2.16 -12.27
C LEU A 476 5.14 2.05 -13.62
N ILE A 477 5.44 2.97 -14.53
CA ILE A 477 4.87 2.98 -15.88
C ILE A 477 5.28 1.71 -16.64
N GLY A 478 6.54 1.29 -16.49
CA GLY A 478 7.03 0.01 -16.98
C GLY A 478 6.22 -1.18 -16.46
N HIS A 479 5.92 -1.22 -15.16
CA HIS A 479 5.10 -2.29 -14.57
C HIS A 479 3.68 -2.33 -15.11
N HIS A 480 3.01 -1.17 -15.18
CA HIS A 480 1.67 -1.06 -15.74
C HIS A 480 1.60 -1.56 -17.19
N LEU A 481 2.58 -1.20 -18.03
CA LEU A 481 2.67 -1.67 -19.42
C LEU A 481 3.07 -3.14 -19.53
N ALA A 482 3.94 -3.64 -18.66
CA ALA A 482 4.35 -5.05 -18.68
C ALA A 482 3.20 -5.99 -18.27
N GLN A 483 2.32 -5.54 -17.37
CA GLN A 483 1.30 -6.38 -16.76
C GLN A 483 -0.12 -6.08 -17.23
N GLY A 484 -0.34 -4.95 -17.89
CA GLY A 484 -1.64 -4.58 -18.47
C GLY A 484 -2.65 -4.01 -17.47
N PHE A 485 -2.19 -3.30 -16.43
CA PHE A 485 -3.06 -2.65 -15.45
C PHE A 485 -3.25 -1.17 -15.79
N GLY A 486 -4.48 -0.75 -16.08
CA GLY A 486 -4.80 0.64 -16.45
C GLY A 486 -4.34 1.07 -17.85
N VAL A 487 -3.60 0.22 -18.54
CA VAL A 487 -3.13 0.43 -19.90
C VAL A 487 -3.02 -0.94 -20.58
N ALA A 488 -3.14 -0.98 -21.91
CA ALA A 488 -2.92 -2.21 -22.65
C ALA A 488 -1.49 -2.73 -22.44
N LYS A 489 -1.35 -4.05 -22.28
CA LYS A 489 -0.04 -4.69 -22.13
C LYS A 489 0.82 -4.43 -23.38
N SER A 490 2.02 -3.88 -23.18
CA SER A 490 3.00 -3.59 -24.22
C SER A 490 4.42 -3.84 -23.70
N PRO A 491 4.98 -5.04 -23.93
CA PRO A 491 6.33 -5.41 -23.50
C PRO A 491 7.43 -4.46 -23.98
N GLU A 492 7.33 -4.01 -25.23
CA GLU A 492 8.34 -3.15 -25.86
C GLU A 492 8.34 -1.76 -25.22
N GLN A 493 7.17 -1.16 -25.02
CA GLN A 493 7.07 0.13 -24.34
C GLN A 493 7.44 0.01 -22.87
N ALA A 494 7.02 -1.07 -22.20
CA ALA A 494 7.43 -1.35 -20.82
C ALA A 494 8.96 -1.35 -20.67
N GLN A 495 9.67 -2.03 -21.59
CA GLN A 495 11.14 -2.07 -21.59
C GLN A 495 11.76 -0.68 -21.71
N SER A 496 11.23 0.20 -22.57
CA SER A 496 11.68 1.58 -22.70
C SER A 496 11.55 2.38 -21.39
N TRP A 497 10.43 2.19 -20.68
CA TRP A 497 10.19 2.83 -19.38
C TRP A 497 11.08 2.30 -18.26
N TYR A 498 11.31 0.98 -18.19
CA TYR A 498 12.29 0.42 -17.27
C TYR A 498 13.70 0.94 -17.54
N GLN A 499 14.11 1.04 -18.81
CA GLN A 499 15.42 1.59 -19.17
C GLN A 499 15.58 3.05 -18.72
N THR A 500 14.53 3.87 -18.86
CA THR A 500 14.53 5.24 -18.35
C THR A 500 14.78 5.30 -16.85
N ALA A 501 14.08 4.46 -16.07
CA ALA A 501 14.24 4.43 -14.62
C ALA A 501 15.62 3.90 -14.20
N VAL A 502 16.06 2.79 -14.80
CA VAL A 502 17.38 2.18 -14.53
C VAL A 502 18.51 3.13 -14.89
N ALA A 503 18.45 3.81 -16.05
CA ALA A 503 19.48 4.76 -16.46
C ALA A 503 19.60 5.95 -15.50
N ALA A 504 18.47 6.42 -14.92
CA ALA A 504 18.50 7.47 -13.92
C ALA A 504 19.20 7.01 -12.62
N LEU A 505 18.91 5.77 -12.19
CA LEU A 505 19.53 5.17 -10.99
C LEU A 505 21.02 4.88 -11.20
N ASP A 506 21.40 4.34 -12.36
CA ASP A 506 22.80 4.17 -12.76
C ASP A 506 23.54 5.51 -12.85
N GLY A 507 22.82 6.59 -13.22
CA GLY A 507 23.29 7.96 -13.24
C GLY A 507 23.38 8.65 -11.87
N GLY A 508 23.02 7.97 -10.79
CA GLY A 508 23.13 8.48 -9.41
C GLY A 508 21.88 9.17 -8.87
N ALA A 509 20.72 9.02 -9.52
CA ALA A 509 19.45 9.44 -8.92
C ALA A 509 19.12 8.60 -7.67
N ASP A 510 18.42 9.21 -6.71
CA ASP A 510 17.97 8.51 -5.51
C ASP A 510 16.96 7.39 -5.85
N ALA A 511 17.12 6.24 -5.22
CA ALA A 511 16.18 5.13 -5.32
C ALA A 511 14.89 5.44 -4.54
N VAL A 512 13.83 5.80 -5.27
CA VAL A 512 12.51 6.13 -4.69
C VAL A 512 11.72 4.90 -4.24
N PHE A 513 12.09 3.72 -4.73
CA PHE A 513 11.53 2.42 -4.34
C PHE A 513 12.62 1.50 -3.83
N ALA A 514 12.36 0.83 -2.71
CA ALA A 514 13.28 -0.14 -2.10
C ALA A 514 14.76 0.35 -2.02
N PRO A 515 15.03 1.55 -1.45
CA PRO A 515 16.40 2.12 -1.42
C PRO A 515 17.45 1.25 -0.71
N GLY A 516 17.00 0.30 0.13
CA GLY A 516 17.87 -0.67 0.79
C GLY A 516 18.26 -1.89 -0.05
N GLN A 517 17.73 -2.03 -1.28
CA GLN A 517 17.86 -3.21 -2.14
C GLN A 517 18.46 -2.85 -3.52
N PRO A 518 19.73 -2.40 -3.59
CA PRO A 518 20.34 -1.99 -4.86
C PRO A 518 20.43 -3.12 -5.90
N GLU A 519 20.47 -4.39 -5.47
CA GLU A 519 20.48 -5.58 -6.33
C GLU A 519 19.23 -5.71 -7.21
N ARG A 520 18.12 -5.10 -6.78
CA ARG A 520 16.85 -5.08 -7.51
C ARG A 520 16.96 -4.41 -8.88
N ILE A 521 17.86 -3.44 -9.03
CA ILE A 521 18.02 -2.72 -10.30
C ILE A 521 18.55 -3.67 -11.39
N ALA A 522 19.47 -4.56 -11.02
CA ALA A 522 19.95 -5.60 -11.92
C ALA A 522 18.86 -6.63 -12.25
N LEU A 523 17.99 -6.97 -11.29
CA LEU A 523 16.83 -7.84 -11.51
C LEU A 523 15.85 -7.22 -12.51
N ILE A 524 15.45 -5.96 -12.34
CA ILE A 524 14.53 -5.27 -13.25
C ILE A 524 15.13 -5.22 -14.66
N LYS A 525 16.42 -4.90 -14.77
CA LYS A 525 17.12 -4.88 -16.05
C LYS A 525 17.09 -6.25 -16.74
N ALA A 526 17.39 -7.33 -16.01
CA ALA A 526 17.37 -8.68 -16.55
C ALA A 526 15.94 -9.14 -16.91
N ALA A 527 14.97 -8.93 -16.03
CA ALA A 527 13.59 -9.35 -16.24
C ALA A 527 12.91 -8.57 -17.38
N SER A 528 13.10 -7.25 -17.45
CA SER A 528 12.56 -6.43 -18.54
C SER A 528 13.16 -6.77 -19.91
N ALA A 529 14.43 -7.22 -19.98
CA ALA A 529 15.01 -7.74 -21.20
C ALA A 529 14.39 -9.08 -21.64
N GLY A 530 13.97 -9.91 -20.67
CA GLY A 530 13.26 -11.16 -20.93
C GLY A 530 11.85 -10.99 -21.51
N LEU A 531 11.21 -9.82 -21.33
CA LEU A 531 9.86 -9.56 -21.84
C LEU A 531 9.78 -9.51 -23.37
N THR A 532 10.84 -9.03 -24.04
CA THR A 532 10.89 -8.84 -25.50
C THR A 532 11.71 -9.93 -26.21
N GLY A 533 12.01 -11.03 -25.52
CA GLY A 533 12.80 -12.14 -26.07
C GLY A 533 14.28 -11.83 -26.23
N GLY A 534 14.79 -10.77 -25.57
CA GLY A 534 16.22 -10.53 -25.50
C GLY A 534 16.91 -11.69 -24.80
N LEU A 535 17.92 -12.29 -25.45
CA LEU A 535 18.76 -13.32 -24.84
C LEU A 535 19.28 -12.79 -23.51
N VAL A 536 18.83 -13.38 -22.40
CA VAL A 536 19.41 -13.19 -21.07
C VAL A 536 20.86 -13.63 -21.21
N GLN A 537 21.77 -12.67 -21.43
CA GLN A 537 23.20 -12.93 -21.39
C GLN A 537 23.48 -13.44 -19.97
N PRO A 538 23.93 -14.71 -19.80
CA PRO A 538 24.30 -15.17 -18.49
C PRO A 538 25.39 -14.23 -17.98
N VAL A 539 25.10 -13.49 -16.92
CA VAL A 539 26.12 -12.73 -16.21
C VAL A 539 27.17 -13.76 -15.79
N PRO A 540 28.43 -13.67 -16.24
CA PRO A 540 29.42 -14.65 -15.84
C PRO A 540 29.51 -14.61 -14.32
N ALA A 541 29.11 -15.72 -13.70
CA ALA A 541 29.42 -15.97 -12.31
C ALA A 541 30.91 -15.70 -12.15
N SER A 542 31.29 -14.84 -11.22
CA SER A 542 32.68 -14.68 -10.84
C SER A 542 33.13 -15.99 -10.21
N SER A 543 33.53 -16.95 -11.03
CA SER A 543 34.16 -18.18 -10.59
C SER A 543 35.58 -17.80 -10.20
N THR A 544 35.80 -17.59 -8.90
CA THR A 544 37.10 -17.93 -8.33
C THR A 544 37.21 -19.44 -8.36
N ALA A 545 37.51 -19.99 -9.53
CA ALA A 545 38.05 -21.33 -9.65
C ALA A 545 39.38 -21.31 -8.90
N ALA A 546 39.47 -22.06 -7.80
CA ALA A 546 40.74 -22.42 -7.21
C ALA A 546 41.54 -23.17 -8.29
N ALA A 547 42.58 -22.54 -8.82
CA ALA A 547 43.53 -23.20 -9.70
C ALA A 547 44.21 -24.32 -8.91
N LEU A 548 44.07 -25.56 -9.38
CA LEU A 548 44.91 -26.66 -8.93
C LEU A 548 46.33 -26.44 -9.49
N PRO A 549 47.39 -26.68 -8.71
CA PRO A 549 48.76 -26.52 -9.19
C PRO A 549 49.10 -27.64 -10.18
N SER A 550 49.54 -27.27 -11.38
CA SER A 550 50.16 -28.19 -12.34
C SER A 550 51.65 -28.36 -11.99
N PHE A 551 52.09 -29.60 -11.77
CA PHE A 551 53.50 -29.94 -11.71
C PHE A 551 54.07 -30.00 -13.14
N SER A 552 55.17 -29.30 -13.38
CA SER A 552 55.95 -29.44 -14.61
C SER A 552 56.98 -30.55 -14.40
N THR A 553 57.06 -31.48 -15.33
CA THR A 553 58.14 -32.48 -15.43
C THR A 553 59.22 -31.93 -16.34
N ASP A 554 60.42 -31.75 -15.82
CA ASP A 554 61.65 -31.83 -16.61
C ASP A 554 62.03 -33.31 -16.83
#